data_AF-A0A172YS58-F1
#
_entry.id   AF-A0A172YS58-F1
#
_cell.length_a   1.000
_cell.length_b   1.000
_cell.length_c   1.000
_cell.angle_alpha   90.00
_cell.angle_beta   90.00
_cell.angle_gamma   90.00
#
_symmetry.space_group_name_H-M   'P 1'
#
loop_
_entity.id
_entity.type
_entity.pdbx_description
1 polymer ?
#
loop_
_entity_poly.entity_id
_entity_poly.type
_entity_poly.pdbx_seq_one_letter_code
_entity_poly.pdbx_strand_id
1 'polypeptide(L)'
;MLNFRKKQTMWNITRYLIIIWMLMMSHFTWAEVATATDTAEEVVIASKILKDQQQNNQQVQSPTDSESTVQQPQIANDMADGESIRGLPTLNEPVVDQANLLSVTEKQQISQRILNLHEQGKAQIGVVIVPTTGQEDIFGYAMRVAEKWQLGSAKQDNGVLMAIAVNDRRIQILTGYGLEGVLPDIIVSRIINQKITPYFKQAQYAQGIDAGLAEIERILNLDPEIAAKAAQDLKERQEQALHEQQAKEKTFNTALFILVAGIIGSFIVGKRLSASTAAVAGVAAGLVNGAGLITSLLIGGGIFFLLITAIAQTIFQLFLSSGGRGGGFGGGRGGGGFSGGGGGFGGGGASGSW
;
A
#
# COMPACT_ATOMS: atom_id res chain seq x y z
N MET A 1 24.91 -46.19 -33.90
CA MET A 1 25.17 -44.75 -33.70
C MET A 1 23.92 -43.87 -33.47
N LEU A 2 22.70 -44.27 -33.89
CA LEU A 2 21.49 -43.43 -33.74
C LEU A 2 21.01 -43.20 -32.29
N ASN A 3 21.16 -44.19 -31.40
CA ASN A 3 20.65 -44.09 -30.02
C ASN A 3 21.45 -43.12 -29.13
N PHE A 4 22.73 -42.88 -29.44
CA PHE A 4 23.56 -41.98 -28.65
C PHE A 4 23.22 -40.50 -28.91
N ARG A 5 22.94 -40.13 -30.17
CA ARG A 5 22.50 -38.76 -30.52
C ARG A 5 21.11 -38.42 -29.94
N LYS A 6 20.20 -39.38 -29.82
CA LYS A 6 18.89 -39.16 -29.16
C LYS A 6 19.00 -38.94 -27.66
N LYS A 7 19.89 -39.67 -26.98
CA LYS A 7 20.10 -39.50 -25.53
C LYS A 7 20.80 -38.17 -25.21
N GLN A 8 21.73 -37.74 -26.05
CA GLN A 8 22.43 -36.45 -25.94
C GLN A 8 21.47 -35.26 -26.17
N THR A 9 20.59 -35.37 -27.17
CA THR A 9 19.59 -34.33 -27.47
C THR A 9 18.53 -34.23 -26.37
N MET A 10 18.07 -35.37 -25.82
CA MET A 10 17.19 -35.40 -24.66
C MET A 10 17.81 -34.74 -23.43
N TRP A 11 19.08 -35.04 -23.13
CA TRP A 11 19.80 -34.41 -22.01
C TRP A 11 19.89 -32.89 -22.17
N ASN A 12 20.12 -32.41 -23.39
CA ASN A 12 20.19 -30.99 -23.67
C ASN A 12 18.82 -30.31 -23.50
N ILE A 13 17.73 -30.94 -23.95
CA ILE A 13 16.36 -30.43 -23.78
C ILE A 13 15.99 -30.33 -22.29
N THR A 14 16.32 -31.34 -21.48
CA THR A 14 16.07 -31.30 -20.03
C THR A 14 16.83 -30.16 -19.36
N ARG A 15 18.08 -29.90 -19.76
CA ARG A 15 18.85 -28.75 -19.24
C ARG A 15 18.21 -27.41 -19.63
N TYR A 16 17.75 -27.26 -20.87
CA TYR A 16 17.06 -26.03 -21.29
C TYR A 16 15.75 -25.81 -20.55
N LEU A 17 14.98 -26.87 -20.27
CA LEU A 17 13.76 -26.80 -19.47
C LEU A 17 14.02 -26.35 -18.03
N ILE A 18 15.09 -26.85 -17.39
CA ILE A 18 15.49 -26.42 -16.04
C ILE A 18 15.94 -24.95 -16.03
N ILE A 19 16.64 -24.50 -17.08
CA ILE A 19 17.08 -23.10 -17.21
C ILE A 19 15.88 -22.16 -17.45
N ILE A 20 14.92 -22.56 -18.28
CA ILE A 20 13.67 -21.82 -18.49
C ILE A 20 12.84 -21.77 -17.19
N TRP A 21 12.79 -22.87 -16.44
CA TRP A 21 12.13 -22.93 -15.13
C TRP A 21 12.78 -21.98 -14.11
N MET A 22 14.12 -21.90 -14.08
CA MET A 22 14.84 -20.91 -13.25
C MET A 22 14.59 -19.47 -13.69
N LEU A 23 14.48 -19.19 -14.99
CA LEU A 23 14.19 -17.86 -15.54
C LEU A 23 12.76 -17.39 -15.28
N MET A 24 11.80 -18.31 -15.25
CA MET A 24 10.40 -18.00 -14.92
C MET A 24 10.22 -17.70 -13.41
N MET A 25 11.07 -18.28 -12.55
CA MET A 25 11.05 -17.99 -11.11
C MET A 25 11.70 -16.64 -10.73
N SER A 26 12.48 -16.03 -11.63
CA SER A 26 13.17 -14.76 -11.38
C SER A 26 12.38 -13.50 -11.80
N HIS A 27 11.17 -13.64 -12.37
CA HIS A 27 10.36 -12.49 -12.80
C HIS A 27 8.99 -12.46 -12.11
N PHE A 28 9.00 -12.16 -10.82
CA PHE A 28 7.88 -11.51 -10.13
C PHE A 28 8.40 -10.25 -9.43
N THR A 29 8.65 -9.21 -10.22
CA THR A 29 8.67 -7.84 -9.72
C THR A 29 7.62 -7.06 -10.49
N TRP A 30 6.60 -6.62 -9.76
CA TRP A 30 5.46 -5.86 -10.28
C TRP A 30 5.95 -4.51 -10.83
N ALA A 31 5.53 -4.18 -12.04
CA ALA A 31 5.56 -2.81 -12.55
C ALA A 31 4.17 -2.51 -13.11
N GLU A 32 3.40 -1.70 -12.38
CA GLU A 32 2.24 -1.01 -12.93
C GLU A 32 2.73 0.14 -13.81
N VAL A 33 2.29 0.20 -15.06
CA VAL A 33 2.33 1.42 -15.87
C VAL A 33 1.01 1.55 -16.61
N ALA A 34 0.32 2.64 -16.34
CA ALA A 34 -0.91 3.07 -17.00
C ALA A 34 -0.69 3.25 -18.51
N THR A 35 -1.64 2.74 -19.31
CA THR A 35 -1.74 3.00 -20.74
C THR A 35 -2.47 4.32 -20.94
N ALA A 36 -1.79 5.30 -21.52
CA ALA A 36 -2.42 6.43 -22.21
C ALA A 36 -1.93 6.41 -23.66
N THR A 37 -2.77 5.90 -24.56
CA THR A 37 -2.59 6.04 -26.00
C THR A 37 -3.52 7.12 -26.53
N ASP A 38 -2.88 8.19 -27.02
CA ASP A 38 -3.11 8.85 -28.30
C ASP A 38 -4.45 9.55 -28.58
N THR A 39 -4.40 10.88 -28.71
CA THR A 39 -5.17 11.67 -29.68
C THR A 39 -4.41 12.98 -29.95
N ALA A 40 -3.30 12.89 -30.68
CA ALA A 40 -2.52 14.04 -31.14
C ALA A 40 -3.15 14.78 -32.35
N GLU A 41 -4.45 14.64 -32.64
CA GLU A 41 -5.08 15.26 -33.81
C GLU A 41 -6.13 16.36 -33.51
N GLU A 42 -6.45 16.66 -32.25
CA GLU A 42 -7.41 17.74 -31.93
C GLU A 42 -6.76 19.11 -31.58
N VAL A 43 -5.44 19.17 -31.42
CA VAL A 43 -4.73 20.39 -30.94
C VAL A 43 -4.58 21.48 -32.03
N VAL A 44 -4.73 21.12 -33.30
CA VAL A 44 -4.52 22.06 -34.42
C VAL A 44 -5.79 22.82 -34.82
N ILE A 45 -6.97 22.39 -34.36
CA ILE A 45 -8.25 23.06 -34.65
C ILE A 45 -8.68 23.96 -33.47
N ALA A 46 -8.36 23.59 -32.23
CA ALA A 46 -8.63 24.40 -31.05
C ALA A 46 -7.83 25.72 -31.03
N SER A 47 -6.59 25.71 -31.51
CA SER A 47 -5.71 26.89 -31.52
C SER A 47 -6.10 27.96 -32.57
N LYS A 48 -6.96 27.62 -33.55
CA LYS A 48 -7.46 28.57 -34.56
C LYS A 48 -8.81 29.20 -34.19
N ILE A 49 -9.55 28.59 -33.25
CA ILE A 49 -10.84 29.12 -32.75
C ILE A 49 -10.62 30.05 -31.55
N LEU A 50 -9.53 29.87 -30.79
CA LEU A 50 -9.17 30.73 -29.64
C LEU A 50 -8.62 32.12 -30.00
N LYS A 51 -8.25 32.37 -31.28
CA LYS A 51 -7.66 33.66 -31.69
C LYS A 51 -8.68 34.73 -32.08
N ASP A 52 -9.91 34.33 -32.44
CA ASP A 52 -10.99 35.26 -32.83
C ASP A 52 -11.93 35.64 -31.66
N GLN A 53 -11.83 34.97 -30.51
CA GLN A 53 -12.64 35.30 -29.31
C GLN A 53 -11.97 36.25 -28.31
N GLN A 54 -10.69 36.57 -28.49
CA GLN A 54 -9.95 37.47 -27.57
C GLN A 54 -9.98 38.96 -27.96
N GLN A 55 -10.67 39.37 -29.05
CA GLN A 55 -10.74 40.79 -29.45
C GLN A 55 -12.07 41.50 -29.17
N ASN A 56 -13.09 40.86 -28.59
CA ASN A 56 -14.42 41.50 -28.50
C ASN A 56 -15.15 41.45 -27.16
N ASN A 57 -14.47 41.29 -26.02
CA ASN A 57 -15.14 41.39 -24.72
C ASN A 57 -14.27 42.11 -23.66
N GLN A 58 -14.07 43.41 -23.85
CA GLN A 58 -13.92 44.34 -22.73
C GLN A 58 -15.22 45.12 -22.58
N GLN A 59 -16.13 44.67 -21.71
CA GLN A 59 -17.04 45.51 -20.92
C GLN A 59 -17.95 44.68 -19.99
N VAL A 60 -17.75 44.87 -18.67
CA VAL A 60 -18.77 45.03 -17.60
C VAL A 60 -19.49 43.79 -16.99
N GLN A 61 -19.17 43.57 -15.70
CA GLN A 61 -19.96 43.06 -14.54
C GLN A 61 -20.41 41.59 -14.39
N SER A 62 -20.08 41.03 -13.20
CA SER A 62 -20.43 39.74 -12.54
C SER A 62 -21.95 39.49 -12.36
N PRO A 63 -22.47 38.27 -12.01
CA PRO A 63 -21.84 37.19 -11.19
C PRO A 63 -22.16 35.72 -11.56
N THR A 64 -21.53 34.80 -10.79
CA THR A 64 -21.96 33.40 -10.48
C THR A 64 -21.33 32.26 -11.31
N ASP A 65 -20.38 31.56 -10.67
CA ASP A 65 -20.24 30.08 -10.55
C ASP A 65 -18.75 29.71 -10.40
N SER A 66 -18.25 29.72 -9.16
CA SER A 66 -16.92 29.19 -8.83
C SER A 66 -17.03 27.69 -8.59
N GLU A 67 -16.57 26.90 -9.56
CA GLU A 67 -16.06 25.55 -9.28
C GLU A 67 -14.89 25.69 -8.29
N SER A 68 -15.12 25.30 -7.04
CA SER A 68 -14.12 25.28 -5.98
C SER A 68 -13.08 24.19 -6.26
N THR A 69 -12.07 24.50 -7.06
CA THR A 69 -10.82 23.71 -7.06
C THR A 69 -10.15 23.95 -5.71
N VAL A 70 -10.19 22.96 -4.81
CA VAL A 70 -9.53 23.05 -3.50
C VAL A 70 -8.02 23.21 -3.70
N GLN A 71 -7.52 24.44 -3.62
CA GLN A 71 -6.09 24.73 -3.68
C GLN A 71 -5.47 24.52 -2.30
N GLN A 72 -4.44 23.70 -2.24
CA GLN A 72 -3.73 23.38 -1.00
C GLN A 72 -2.81 24.55 -0.59
N PRO A 73 -2.69 24.88 0.70
CA PRO A 73 -1.85 25.98 1.17
C PRO A 73 -0.41 25.75 0.70
N GLN A 74 0.17 26.72 -0.02
CA GLN A 74 1.58 26.69 -0.37
C GLN A 74 2.38 27.21 0.82
N ILE A 75 2.78 26.31 1.72
CA ILE A 75 3.58 26.67 2.90
C ILE A 75 5.05 26.67 2.51
N ALA A 76 5.71 27.81 2.65
CA ALA A 76 7.13 27.93 2.32
C ALA A 76 7.95 26.97 3.20
N ASN A 77 8.94 26.31 2.59
CA ASN A 77 9.92 25.55 3.36
C ASN A 77 10.75 26.54 4.19
N ASP A 78 10.79 26.32 5.50
CA ASP A 78 11.50 27.14 6.47
C ASP A 78 12.85 26.54 6.91
N MET A 79 13.22 25.36 6.38
CA MET A 79 14.53 24.75 6.59
C MET A 79 15.60 25.41 5.72
N ALA A 80 16.80 25.60 6.28
CA ALA A 80 17.93 26.18 5.55
C ALA A 80 18.48 25.21 4.49
N ASP A 81 19.03 25.76 3.40
CA ASP A 81 19.69 24.96 2.36
C ASP A 81 20.82 24.10 2.96
N GLY A 82 20.72 22.78 2.82
CA GLY A 82 21.70 21.81 3.34
C GLY A 82 21.37 21.24 4.72
N GLU A 83 20.28 21.66 5.37
CA GLU A 83 19.80 21.05 6.60
C GLU A 83 18.94 19.80 6.27
N SER A 84 19.45 18.61 6.62
CA SER A 84 18.72 17.35 6.37
C SER A 84 17.73 16.98 7.48
N ILE A 85 17.90 17.51 8.68
CA ILE A 85 17.16 17.12 9.89
C ILE A 85 16.57 18.37 10.53
N ARG A 86 15.25 18.38 10.75
CA ARG A 86 14.57 19.51 11.38
C ARG A 86 14.92 19.65 12.86
N GLY A 87 15.13 20.88 13.33
CA GLY A 87 15.19 21.21 14.75
C GLY A 87 13.87 20.91 15.50
N LEU A 88 13.97 20.62 16.80
CA LEU A 88 12.81 20.28 17.61
C LEU A 88 12.23 21.53 18.29
N PRO A 89 10.91 21.79 18.18
CA PRO A 89 10.27 22.86 18.94
C PRO A 89 10.35 22.63 20.45
N THR A 90 10.15 23.70 21.22
CA THR A 90 9.94 23.66 22.67
C THR A 90 8.45 23.52 22.95
N LEU A 91 8.08 22.68 23.92
CA LEU A 91 6.71 22.57 24.39
C LEU A 91 6.38 23.73 25.34
N ASN A 92 5.87 24.82 24.80
CA ASN A 92 5.40 26.00 25.55
C ASN A 92 3.87 26.09 25.61
N GLU A 93 3.17 25.38 24.73
CA GLU A 93 1.72 25.38 24.57
C GLU A 93 1.25 24.02 24.04
N PRO A 94 -0.04 23.65 24.20
CA PRO A 94 -0.55 22.36 23.71
C PRO A 94 -0.45 22.15 22.20
N VAL A 95 -0.46 23.25 21.43
CA VAL A 95 -0.41 23.24 19.96
C VAL A 95 0.73 24.13 19.48
N VAL A 96 1.81 23.52 18.99
CA VAL A 96 2.93 24.24 18.38
C VAL A 96 2.76 24.22 16.86
N ASP A 97 2.31 25.34 16.30
CA ASP A 97 2.11 25.50 14.85
C ASP A 97 3.23 26.37 14.25
N GLN A 98 4.25 25.72 13.68
CA GLN A 98 5.34 26.39 12.94
C GLN A 98 4.97 26.64 11.47
N ALA A 99 3.92 25.98 10.97
CA ALA A 99 3.46 26.14 9.60
C ALA A 99 2.54 27.36 9.43
N ASN A 100 2.13 28.01 10.53
CA ASN A 100 1.18 29.12 10.57
C ASN A 100 -0.13 28.79 9.82
N LEU A 101 -0.60 27.56 10.02
CA LEU A 101 -1.73 26.98 9.32
C LEU A 101 -3.05 27.26 10.04
N LEU A 102 -3.01 27.37 11.37
CA LEU A 102 -4.18 27.58 12.22
C LEU A 102 -4.36 29.07 12.49
N SER A 103 -5.60 29.54 12.38
CA SER A 103 -5.95 30.85 12.92
C SER A 103 -5.81 30.86 14.45
N VAL A 104 -5.68 32.06 15.03
CA VAL A 104 -5.59 32.24 16.49
C VAL A 104 -6.78 31.59 17.21
N THR A 105 -7.99 31.73 16.65
CA THR A 105 -9.22 31.15 17.22
C THR A 105 -9.21 29.63 17.15
N GLU A 106 -8.83 29.03 16.03
CA GLU A 106 -8.74 27.57 15.88
C GLU A 106 -7.70 26.99 16.83
N LYS A 107 -6.51 27.59 16.89
CA LYS A 107 -5.44 27.19 17.81
C LYS A 107 -5.91 27.25 19.27
N GLN A 108 -6.62 28.30 19.65
CA GLN A 108 -7.16 28.45 21.00
C GLN A 108 -8.22 27.37 21.31
N GLN A 109 -9.14 27.09 20.38
CA GLN A 109 -10.17 26.07 20.55
C GLN A 109 -9.56 24.67 20.73
N ILE A 110 -8.63 24.30 19.85
CA ILE A 110 -7.91 23.02 19.93
C ILE A 110 -7.13 22.94 21.24
N SER A 111 -6.40 24.00 21.61
CA SER A 111 -5.64 24.04 22.86
C SER A 111 -6.53 23.89 24.09
N GLN A 112 -7.70 24.53 24.10
CA GLN A 112 -8.66 24.40 25.21
C GLN A 112 -9.18 22.97 25.35
N ARG A 113 -9.50 22.30 24.24
CA ARG A 113 -9.91 20.88 24.28
C ARG A 113 -8.81 20.00 24.88
N ILE A 114 -7.57 20.20 24.43
CA ILE A 114 -6.42 19.44 24.94
C ILE A 114 -6.23 19.66 26.45
N LEU A 115 -6.30 20.91 26.90
CA LEU A 115 -6.19 21.25 28.32
C LEU A 115 -7.31 20.60 29.15
N ASN A 116 -8.55 20.60 28.65
CA ASN A 116 -9.66 19.94 29.35
C ASN A 116 -9.41 18.43 29.54
N LEU A 117 -8.86 17.73 28.54
CA LEU A 117 -8.50 16.32 28.66
C LEU A 117 -7.40 16.08 29.70
N HIS A 118 -6.42 16.98 29.75
CA HIS A 118 -5.36 16.95 30.74
C HIS A 118 -5.88 17.21 32.16
N GLU A 119 -6.75 18.21 32.35
CA GLU A 119 -7.38 18.53 33.63
C GLU A 119 -8.27 17.40 34.16
N GLN A 120 -8.93 16.66 33.27
CA GLN A 120 -9.69 15.46 33.60
C GLN A 120 -8.79 14.25 33.91
N GLY A 121 -7.47 14.37 33.79
CA GLY A 121 -6.50 13.29 33.99
C GLY A 121 -6.58 12.19 32.93
N LYS A 122 -7.19 12.45 31.77
CA LYS A 122 -7.42 11.45 30.72
C LYS A 122 -6.17 11.24 29.87
N ALA A 123 -5.65 12.31 29.29
CA ALA A 123 -4.45 12.26 28.46
C ALA A 123 -3.75 13.62 28.45
N GLN A 124 -2.43 13.61 28.35
CA GLN A 124 -1.64 14.80 28.06
C GLN A 124 -1.28 14.80 26.58
N ILE A 125 -2.01 15.62 25.81
CA ILE A 125 -1.88 15.65 24.35
C ILE A 125 -0.99 16.84 23.93
N GLY A 126 -0.13 16.63 22.94
CA GLY A 126 0.61 17.68 22.25
C GLY A 126 0.38 17.59 20.74
N VAL A 127 0.19 18.72 20.08
CA VAL A 127 0.09 18.82 18.62
C VAL A 127 1.26 19.65 18.10
N VAL A 128 2.00 19.12 17.12
CA VAL A 128 3.07 19.83 16.43
C VAL A 128 2.78 19.85 14.93
N ILE A 129 2.79 21.04 14.35
CA ILE A 129 2.57 21.27 12.92
C ILE A 129 3.80 21.94 12.34
N VAL A 130 4.40 21.31 11.35
CA VAL A 130 5.60 21.82 10.65
C VAL A 130 5.37 21.85 9.14
N PRO A 131 6.03 22.76 8.41
CA PRO A 131 6.00 22.73 6.95
C PRO A 131 6.48 21.40 6.39
N THR A 132 7.65 20.89 6.81
CA THR A 132 8.26 19.63 6.35
C THR A 132 9.20 19.06 7.42
N THR A 133 9.44 17.75 7.41
CA THR A 133 10.50 17.07 8.19
C THR A 133 11.83 16.93 7.42
N GLY A 134 11.90 17.43 6.19
CA GLY A 134 13.10 17.37 5.36
C GLY A 134 13.36 15.94 4.85
N GLN A 135 14.55 15.39 5.13
CA GLN A 135 14.90 14.02 4.74
C GLN A 135 14.55 12.98 5.80
N GLU A 136 14.12 13.42 6.98
CA GLU A 136 13.69 12.55 8.07
C GLU A 136 12.24 12.10 7.84
N ASP A 137 11.93 10.84 8.13
CA ASP A 137 10.56 10.36 8.10
C ASP A 137 9.74 10.93 9.28
N ILE A 138 8.42 11.06 9.09
CA ILE A 138 7.54 11.66 10.11
C ILE A 138 7.55 10.89 11.45
N PHE A 139 7.80 9.59 11.43
CA PHE A 139 7.82 8.78 12.63
C PHE A 139 9.11 9.05 13.43
N GLY A 140 10.26 9.08 12.76
CA GLY A 140 11.54 9.49 13.35
C GLY A 140 11.46 10.88 13.98
N TYR A 141 10.91 11.85 13.24
CA TYR A 141 10.68 13.20 13.75
C TYR A 141 9.77 13.20 14.99
N ALA A 142 8.62 12.52 14.91
CA ALA A 142 7.67 12.45 16.02
C ALA A 142 8.29 11.80 17.26
N MET A 143 9.12 10.77 17.09
CA MET A 143 9.80 10.11 18.20
C MET A 143 10.75 11.06 18.92
N ARG A 144 11.58 11.80 18.18
CA ARG A 144 12.47 12.81 18.77
C ARG A 144 11.71 13.92 19.49
N VAL A 145 10.56 14.34 18.96
CA VAL A 145 9.67 15.29 19.65
C VAL A 145 9.11 14.68 20.93
N ALA A 146 8.62 13.44 20.89
CA ALA A 146 8.07 12.76 22.07
C ALA A 146 9.12 12.57 23.18
N GLU A 147 10.35 12.19 22.83
CA GLU A 147 11.46 12.09 23.76
C GLU A 147 11.81 13.43 24.42
N LYS A 148 11.81 14.52 23.64
CA LYS A 148 12.10 15.86 24.14
C LYS A 148 10.96 16.40 25.02
N TRP A 149 9.71 16.14 24.63
CA TRP A 149 8.53 16.71 25.28
C TRP A 149 8.06 15.91 26.49
N GLN A 150 8.40 14.62 26.56
CA GLN A 150 8.07 13.72 27.66
C GLN A 150 6.59 13.84 28.10
N LEU A 151 5.69 13.78 27.12
CA LEU A 151 4.25 13.89 27.37
C LEU A 151 3.75 12.70 28.19
N GLY A 152 2.86 12.98 29.13
CA GLY A 152 2.26 11.99 30.02
C GLY A 152 2.66 12.23 31.47
N SER A 153 1.78 11.84 32.39
CA SER A 153 2.12 11.88 33.81
C SER A 153 3.06 10.71 34.16
N ALA A 154 4.05 10.95 35.01
CA ALA A 154 5.04 9.93 35.43
C ALA A 154 4.45 8.66 36.08
N LYS A 155 3.15 8.69 36.44
CA LYS A 155 2.44 7.54 37.03
C LYS A 155 1.57 6.79 36.03
N GLN A 156 1.10 7.46 34.98
CA GLN A 156 0.07 6.90 34.08
C GLN A 156 0.54 6.80 32.64
N ASP A 157 1.69 7.37 32.26
CA ASP A 157 2.24 7.34 30.90
C ASP A 157 1.19 7.63 29.82
N ASN A 158 0.30 8.59 30.13
CA ASN A 158 -0.88 8.92 29.34
C ASN A 158 -0.63 10.03 28.31
N GLY A 159 0.55 10.03 27.71
CA GLY A 159 0.94 10.98 26.68
C GLY A 159 0.38 10.63 25.30
N VAL A 160 0.01 11.65 24.52
CA VAL A 160 -0.31 11.51 23.09
C VAL A 160 0.37 12.63 22.31
N LEU A 161 1.14 12.29 21.28
CA LEU A 161 1.73 13.28 20.37
C LEU A 161 1.09 13.14 18.98
N MET A 162 0.58 14.23 18.42
CA MET A 162 0.17 14.33 17.03
C MET A 162 1.15 15.23 16.27
N ALA A 163 1.94 14.65 15.37
CA ALA A 163 2.89 15.36 14.52
C ALA A 163 2.40 15.41 13.07
N ILE A 164 2.38 16.61 12.49
CA ILE A 164 1.87 16.88 11.15
C ILE A 164 2.93 17.60 10.33
N ALA A 165 3.33 17.02 9.21
CA ALA A 165 4.19 17.64 8.21
C ALA A 165 3.39 17.94 6.95
N VAL A 166 3.11 19.22 6.74
CA VAL A 166 2.08 19.66 5.79
C VAL A 166 2.49 19.44 4.34
N ASN A 167 3.71 19.86 3.97
CA ASN A 167 4.25 19.73 2.62
C ASN A 167 4.55 18.27 2.27
N ASP A 168 4.93 17.47 3.27
CA ASP A 168 5.21 16.04 3.09
C ASP A 168 3.92 15.21 3.01
N ARG A 169 2.79 15.83 3.40
CA ARG A 169 1.48 15.20 3.54
C ARG A 169 1.52 13.98 4.44
N ARG A 170 2.21 14.11 5.59
CA ARG A 170 2.39 13.03 6.56
C ARG A 170 1.90 13.44 7.94
N ILE A 171 1.23 12.51 8.60
CA ILE A 171 0.82 12.62 10.00
C ILE A 171 1.30 11.38 10.74
N GLN A 172 1.77 11.58 11.97
CA GLN A 172 2.09 10.53 12.92
C GLN A 172 1.39 10.84 14.24
N ILE A 173 0.72 9.83 14.81
CA ILE A 173 0.26 9.90 16.19
C ILE A 173 1.01 8.84 16.99
N LEU A 174 1.62 9.25 18.10
CA LEU A 174 2.27 8.37 19.07
C LEU A 174 1.46 8.36 20.36
N THR A 175 1.28 7.18 20.94
CA THR A 175 0.58 6.99 22.21
C THR A 175 1.54 6.42 23.25
N GLY A 176 1.47 6.93 24.48
CA GLY A 176 2.23 6.40 25.60
C GLY A 176 1.69 5.05 26.09
N TYR A 177 2.53 4.29 26.79
CA TYR A 177 2.23 2.92 27.24
C TYR A 177 0.93 2.81 28.04
N GLY A 178 0.60 3.81 28.87
CA GLY A 178 -0.62 3.78 29.67
C GLY A 178 -1.91 3.90 28.87
N LEU A 179 -1.82 4.29 27.59
CA LEU A 179 -2.97 4.38 26.69
C LEU A 179 -3.05 3.22 25.70
N GLU A 180 -2.05 2.34 25.60
CA GLU A 180 -2.05 1.24 24.60
C GLU A 180 -3.25 0.30 24.73
N GLY A 181 -3.79 0.11 25.94
CA GLY A 181 -4.98 -0.71 26.16
C GLY A 181 -6.27 -0.11 25.57
N VAL A 182 -6.33 1.21 25.40
CA VAL A 182 -7.54 1.96 25.02
C VAL A 182 -7.39 2.62 23.64
N LEU A 183 -6.19 3.08 23.31
CA LEU A 183 -5.78 3.69 22.05
C LEU A 183 -4.58 2.94 21.43
N PRO A 184 -4.69 1.65 21.10
CA PRO A 184 -3.64 0.94 20.37
C PRO A 184 -3.55 1.43 18.92
N ASP A 185 -2.44 1.10 18.25
CA ASP A 185 -2.07 1.54 16.90
C ASP A 185 -3.20 1.35 15.88
N ILE A 186 -3.94 0.25 15.97
CA ILE A 186 -5.05 -0.03 15.06
C ILE A 186 -6.19 0.98 15.20
N ILE A 187 -6.45 1.44 16.43
CA ILE A 187 -7.44 2.47 16.72
C ILE A 187 -6.92 3.83 16.25
N VAL A 188 -5.66 4.15 16.57
CA VAL A 188 -5.04 5.42 16.15
C VAL A 188 -5.01 5.53 14.61
N SER A 189 -4.62 4.45 13.92
CA SER A 189 -4.62 4.36 12.46
C SER A 189 -6.02 4.57 11.89
N ARG A 190 -7.05 4.03 12.53
CA ARG A 190 -8.44 4.28 12.14
C ARG A 190 -8.82 5.74 12.31
N ILE A 191 -8.46 6.37 13.43
CA ILE A 191 -8.74 7.79 13.68
C ILE A 191 -8.11 8.64 12.57
N ILE A 192 -6.83 8.40 12.26
CA ILE A 192 -6.15 9.09 11.15
C ILE A 192 -6.94 8.92 9.85
N ASN A 193 -7.18 7.67 9.44
CA ASN A 193 -7.75 7.39 8.12
C ASN A 193 -9.22 7.82 7.98
N GLN A 194 -10.03 7.69 9.03
CA GLN A 194 -11.48 7.92 8.96
C GLN A 194 -11.92 9.29 9.47
N LYS A 195 -11.15 9.92 10.37
CA LYS A 195 -11.51 11.20 10.99
C LYS A 195 -10.64 12.35 10.54
N ILE A 196 -9.35 12.13 10.32
CA ILE A 196 -8.40 13.22 10.02
C ILE A 196 -8.18 13.38 8.51
N THR A 197 -7.75 12.31 7.85
CA THR A 197 -7.39 12.29 6.42
C THR A 197 -8.45 12.88 5.49
N PRO A 198 -9.78 12.64 5.67
CA PRO A 198 -10.79 13.24 4.80
C PRO A 198 -10.79 14.77 4.77
N TYR A 199 -10.50 15.41 5.90
CA TYR A 199 -10.38 16.87 6.00
C TYR A 199 -9.04 17.36 5.46
N PHE A 200 -7.95 16.65 5.75
CA PHE A 200 -6.62 17.02 5.26
C PHE A 200 -6.52 16.99 3.74
N LYS A 201 -7.21 16.06 3.07
CA LYS A 201 -7.37 16.03 1.61
C LYS A 201 -8.05 17.28 1.05
N GLN A 202 -8.88 17.93 1.86
CA GLN A 202 -9.58 19.17 1.52
C GLN A 202 -8.86 20.41 2.06
N ALA A 203 -7.61 20.28 2.54
CA ALA A 203 -6.85 21.33 3.22
C ALA A 203 -7.55 21.93 4.46
N GLN A 204 -8.50 21.21 5.06
CA GLN A 204 -9.24 21.60 6.25
C GLN A 204 -8.52 21.10 7.51
N TYR A 205 -7.32 21.64 7.77
CA TYR A 205 -6.43 21.08 8.79
C TYR A 205 -6.94 21.25 10.22
N ALA A 206 -7.46 22.43 10.57
CA ALA A 206 -8.03 22.66 11.90
C ALA A 206 -9.19 21.68 12.20
N GLN A 207 -10.07 21.47 11.22
CA GLN A 207 -11.20 20.55 11.31
C GLN A 207 -10.74 19.10 11.42
N GLY A 208 -9.71 18.71 10.67
CA GLY A 208 -9.13 17.37 10.76
C GLY A 208 -8.51 17.10 12.14
N ILE A 209 -7.79 18.07 12.70
CA ILE A 209 -7.21 17.96 14.04
C ILE A 209 -8.32 17.86 15.10
N ASP A 210 -9.31 18.76 15.07
CA ASP A 210 -10.41 18.73 16.04
C ASP A 210 -11.24 17.43 15.94
N ALA A 211 -11.52 16.94 14.72
CA ALA A 211 -12.22 15.67 14.52
C ALA A 211 -11.42 14.48 15.06
N GLY A 212 -10.10 14.48 14.90
CA GLY A 212 -9.22 13.48 15.49
C GLY A 212 -9.24 13.51 17.02
N LEU A 213 -9.10 14.71 17.61
CA LEU A 213 -9.14 14.90 19.05
C LEU A 213 -10.49 14.55 19.66
N ALA A 214 -11.60 14.89 18.99
CA ALA A 214 -12.93 14.54 19.43
C ALA A 214 -13.15 13.01 19.46
N GLU A 215 -12.61 12.27 18.50
CA GLU A 215 -12.68 10.80 18.51
C GLU A 215 -11.79 10.19 19.61
N ILE A 216 -10.59 10.74 19.81
CA ILE A 216 -9.71 10.36 20.93
C ILE A 216 -10.43 10.56 22.27
N GLU A 217 -10.99 11.75 22.50
CA GLU A 217 -11.78 12.08 23.69
C GLU A 217 -12.96 11.11 23.88
N ARG A 218 -13.71 10.83 22.80
CA ARG A 218 -14.82 9.89 22.84
C ARG A 218 -14.36 8.51 23.34
N ILE A 219 -13.24 8.01 22.84
CA ILE A 219 -12.69 6.70 23.23
C ILE A 219 -12.18 6.70 24.67
N LEU A 220 -11.48 7.76 25.10
CA LEU A 220 -11.00 7.90 26.49
C LEU A 220 -12.13 8.07 27.53
N ASN A 221 -13.32 8.44 27.08
CA ASN A 221 -14.53 8.53 27.90
C ASN A 221 -15.35 7.24 27.92
N LEU A 222 -15.03 6.24 27.09
CA LEU A 222 -15.60 4.91 27.23
C LEU A 222 -15.08 4.21 28.49
N ASP A 223 -15.85 3.24 28.97
CA ASP A 223 -15.32 2.30 29.95
C ASP A 223 -14.07 1.61 29.38
N PRO A 224 -12.93 1.61 30.10
CA PRO A 224 -11.68 1.02 29.62
C PRO A 224 -11.84 -0.44 29.15
N GLU A 225 -12.70 -1.23 29.79
CA GLU A 225 -12.93 -2.64 29.41
C GLU A 225 -13.62 -2.74 28.04
N ILE A 226 -14.57 -1.84 27.78
CA ILE A 226 -15.28 -1.77 26.50
C ILE A 226 -14.35 -1.30 25.39
N ALA A 227 -13.54 -0.28 25.65
CA ALA A 227 -12.57 0.23 24.67
C ALA A 227 -11.51 -0.83 24.31
N ALA A 228 -10.97 -1.52 25.31
CA ALA A 228 -10.00 -2.60 25.10
C ALA A 228 -10.61 -3.76 24.31
N LYS A 229 -11.83 -4.19 24.64
CA LYS A 229 -12.52 -5.25 23.90
C LYS A 229 -12.79 -4.85 22.46
N ALA A 230 -13.26 -3.61 22.23
CA ALA A 230 -13.46 -3.11 20.88
C ALA A 230 -12.15 -3.11 20.07
N ALA A 231 -11.03 -2.75 20.69
CA ALA A 231 -9.73 -2.79 20.03
C ALA A 231 -9.27 -4.23 19.70
N GLN A 232 -9.49 -5.18 20.62
CA GLN A 232 -9.19 -6.60 20.41
C GLN A 232 -9.99 -7.20 19.26
N ASP A 233 -11.31 -6.99 19.24
CA ASP A 233 -12.21 -7.48 18.18
C ASP A 233 -11.76 -7.00 16.78
N LEU A 234 -11.20 -5.79 16.69
CA LEU A 234 -10.73 -5.22 15.43
C LEU A 234 -9.41 -5.84 14.97
N LYS A 235 -8.51 -6.11 15.92
CA LYS A 235 -7.26 -6.80 15.65
C LYS A 235 -7.51 -8.21 15.14
N GLU A 236 -8.41 -8.96 15.78
CA GLU A 236 -8.78 -10.31 15.37
C GLU A 236 -9.38 -10.36 13.95
N ARG A 237 -10.28 -9.44 13.61
CA ARG A 237 -10.84 -9.35 12.25
C ARG A 237 -9.78 -9.07 11.19
N GLN A 238 -8.78 -8.26 11.50
CA GLN A 238 -7.71 -7.95 10.58
C GLN A 238 -6.77 -9.14 10.39
N GLU A 239 -6.42 -9.85 11.47
CA GLU A 239 -5.65 -11.09 11.40
C GLU A 239 -6.39 -12.16 10.58
N GLN A 240 -7.69 -12.32 10.78
CA GLN A 240 -8.54 -13.21 9.96
C GLN A 240 -8.53 -12.83 8.48
N ALA A 241 -8.69 -11.54 8.14
CA ALA A 241 -8.64 -11.06 6.76
C ALA A 241 -7.27 -11.32 6.10
N LEU A 242 -6.17 -11.17 6.85
CA LEU A 242 -4.82 -11.47 6.38
C LEU A 242 -4.64 -12.97 6.14
N HIS A 243 -5.12 -13.81 7.06
CA HIS A 243 -5.09 -15.26 6.92
C HIS A 243 -5.92 -15.75 5.73
N GLU A 244 -7.09 -15.16 5.47
CA GLU A 244 -7.88 -15.48 4.27
C GLU A 244 -7.15 -15.14 2.97
N GLN A 245 -6.45 -14.00 2.90
CA GLN A 245 -5.67 -13.63 1.72
C GLN A 245 -4.48 -14.57 1.51
N GLN A 246 -3.73 -14.87 2.58
CA GLN A 246 -2.60 -15.80 2.51
C GLN A 246 -3.04 -17.23 2.15
N ALA A 247 -4.20 -17.66 2.64
CA ALA A 247 -4.78 -18.95 2.26
C ALA A 247 -5.11 -18.99 0.77
N LYS A 248 -5.72 -17.93 0.22
CA LYS A 248 -6.02 -17.83 -1.22
C LYS A 248 -4.76 -17.90 -2.08
N GLU A 249 -3.69 -17.18 -1.72
CA GLU A 249 -2.43 -17.22 -2.48
C GLU A 249 -1.74 -18.58 -2.41
N LYS A 250 -1.68 -19.21 -1.23
CA LYS A 250 -1.08 -20.54 -1.10
C LYS A 250 -1.89 -21.59 -1.87
N THR A 251 -3.22 -21.57 -1.76
CA THR A 251 -4.08 -22.49 -2.51
C THR A 251 -3.91 -22.29 -4.02
N PHE A 252 -3.82 -21.05 -4.50
CA PHE A 252 -3.59 -20.74 -5.91
C PHE A 252 -2.22 -21.25 -6.40
N ASN A 253 -1.14 -20.98 -5.66
CA ASN A 253 0.20 -21.46 -6.00
C ASN A 253 0.33 -22.98 -5.95
N THR A 254 -0.28 -23.63 -4.95
CA THR A 254 -0.33 -25.10 -4.87
C THR A 254 -1.13 -25.70 -6.03
N ALA A 255 -2.27 -25.11 -6.39
CA ALA A 255 -3.06 -25.56 -7.55
C ALA A 255 -2.29 -25.40 -8.86
N LEU A 256 -1.58 -24.28 -9.05
CA LEU A 256 -0.73 -24.04 -10.22
C LEU A 256 0.43 -25.05 -10.30
N PHE A 257 1.07 -25.37 -9.17
CA PHE A 257 2.14 -26.36 -9.11
C PHE A 257 1.64 -27.77 -9.49
N ILE A 258 0.49 -28.20 -8.96
CA ILE A 258 -0.11 -29.49 -9.31
C ILE A 258 -0.47 -29.55 -10.79
N LEU A 259 -1.01 -28.46 -11.35
CA LEU A 259 -1.35 -28.35 -12.76
C LEU A 259 -0.10 -28.46 -13.66
N VAL A 260 0.97 -27.71 -13.35
CA VAL A 260 2.23 -27.75 -14.09
C VAL A 260 2.92 -29.11 -13.97
N ALA A 261 2.96 -29.70 -12.77
CA ALA A 261 3.51 -31.03 -12.54
C ALA A 261 2.70 -32.10 -13.30
N GLY A 262 1.38 -31.98 -13.34
CA GLY A 262 0.50 -32.84 -14.13
C GLY A 262 0.75 -32.73 -15.64
N ILE A 263 0.90 -31.51 -16.16
CA ILE A 263 1.24 -31.26 -17.56
C ILE A 263 2.62 -31.88 -17.89
N ILE A 264 3.67 -31.58 -17.12
CA ILE A 264 5.02 -32.12 -17.35
C ILE A 264 5.03 -33.65 -17.21
N GLY A 265 4.36 -34.20 -16.21
CA GLY A 265 4.21 -35.64 -16.03
C GLY A 265 3.51 -36.31 -17.22
N SER A 266 2.49 -35.68 -17.79
CA SER A 266 1.79 -36.17 -18.99
C SER A 266 2.68 -36.17 -20.24
N PHE A 267 3.65 -35.25 -20.33
CA PHE A 267 4.65 -35.22 -21.41
C PHE A 267 5.72 -36.32 -21.26
N ILE A 268 6.07 -36.69 -20.03
CA ILE A 268 7.09 -37.73 -19.74
C ILE A 268 6.50 -39.14 -19.88
N VAL A 269 5.26 -39.34 -19.43
CA VAL A 269 4.54 -40.62 -19.52
C VAL A 269 3.82 -40.69 -20.86
N GLY A 270 4.56 -41.01 -21.92
CA GLY A 270 4.10 -40.91 -23.30
C GLY A 270 2.70 -41.50 -23.60
N LYS A 271 1.95 -40.78 -24.45
CA LYS A 271 0.77 -41.15 -25.30
C LYS A 271 -0.35 -42.04 -24.73
N ARG A 272 -0.43 -42.34 -23.43
CA ARG A 272 -1.50 -43.23 -22.90
C ARG A 272 -2.41 -42.62 -21.85
N LEU A 273 -2.16 -41.40 -21.37
CA LEU A 273 -3.18 -40.63 -20.64
C LEU A 273 -3.97 -39.77 -21.61
N SER A 274 -5.18 -40.22 -21.92
CA SER A 274 -6.20 -39.40 -22.58
C SER A 274 -6.51 -38.17 -21.73
N ALA A 275 -6.78 -37.03 -22.37
CA ALA A 275 -7.22 -35.80 -21.69
C ALA A 275 -8.44 -36.02 -20.79
N SER A 276 -9.25 -37.04 -21.08
CA SER A 276 -10.36 -37.49 -20.23
C SER A 276 -9.91 -38.01 -18.86
N THR A 277 -8.78 -38.71 -18.77
CA THR A 277 -8.28 -39.28 -17.50
C THR A 277 -7.70 -38.17 -16.59
N ALA A 278 -7.03 -37.19 -17.18
CA ALA A 278 -6.52 -36.03 -16.45
C ALA A 278 -7.67 -35.14 -15.92
N ALA A 279 -8.72 -34.94 -16.73
CA ALA A 279 -9.90 -34.20 -16.31
C ALA A 279 -10.60 -34.87 -15.12
N VAL A 280 -10.85 -36.17 -15.18
CA VAL A 280 -11.50 -36.93 -14.10
C VAL A 280 -10.66 -36.93 -12.82
N ALA A 281 -9.34 -37.08 -12.93
CA ALA A 281 -8.44 -36.97 -11.78
C ALA A 281 -8.46 -35.57 -11.14
N GLY A 282 -8.51 -34.51 -11.96
CA GLY A 282 -8.64 -33.13 -11.48
C GLY A 282 -9.95 -32.86 -10.74
N VAL A 283 -11.08 -33.35 -11.26
CA VAL A 283 -12.39 -33.24 -10.58
C VAL A 283 -12.38 -34.01 -9.24
N ALA A 284 -11.86 -35.24 -9.23
CA ALA A 284 -11.79 -36.05 -8.02
C ALA A 284 -10.90 -35.41 -6.94
N ALA A 285 -9.73 -34.88 -7.32
CA ALA A 285 -8.84 -34.19 -6.39
C ALA A 285 -9.44 -32.89 -5.82
N GLY A 286 -10.21 -32.14 -6.63
CA GLY A 286 -10.91 -30.94 -6.16
C GLY A 286 -12.02 -31.25 -5.15
N LEU A 287 -12.73 -32.37 -5.34
CA LEU A 287 -13.78 -32.82 -4.41
C LEU A 287 -13.20 -33.30 -3.07
N VAL A 288 -12.08 -34.05 -3.09
CA VAL A 288 -11.43 -34.55 -1.87
C VAL A 288 -10.85 -33.41 -1.01
N ASN A 289 -10.40 -32.32 -1.63
CA ASN A 289 -9.87 -31.15 -0.92
C ASN A 289 -10.94 -30.11 -0.54
N GLY A 290 -12.23 -30.45 -0.65
CA GLY A 290 -13.31 -29.59 -0.16
C GLY A 290 -13.56 -28.33 -1.01
N ALA A 291 -13.06 -28.26 -2.25
CA ALA A 291 -13.21 -27.08 -3.09
C ALA A 291 -14.68 -26.80 -3.51
N GLY A 292 -15.56 -27.79 -3.39
CA GLY A 292 -16.94 -27.75 -3.88
C GLY A 292 -17.05 -28.26 -5.32
N LEU A 293 -18.29 -28.59 -5.73
CA LEU A 293 -18.55 -29.30 -6.99
C LEU A 293 -18.35 -28.41 -8.23
N ILE A 294 -18.55 -27.10 -8.08
CA ILE A 294 -18.45 -26.13 -9.19
C ILE A 294 -16.98 -25.83 -9.52
N THR A 295 -16.15 -25.64 -8.50
CA THR A 295 -14.70 -25.38 -8.67
C THR A 295 -13.98 -26.62 -9.17
N SER A 296 -14.37 -27.82 -8.73
CA SER A 296 -13.79 -29.07 -9.23
C SER A 296 -14.12 -29.30 -10.71
N LEU A 297 -15.34 -28.99 -11.14
CA LEU A 297 -15.75 -29.06 -12.55
C LEU A 297 -15.01 -28.04 -13.42
N LEU A 298 -14.78 -26.83 -12.91
CA LEU A 298 -14.00 -25.79 -13.61
C LEU A 298 -12.53 -26.18 -13.79
N ILE A 299 -11.91 -26.76 -12.76
CA ILE A 299 -10.52 -27.25 -12.84
C ILE A 299 -10.42 -28.41 -13.84
N GLY A 300 -11.31 -29.41 -13.74
CA GLY A 300 -11.32 -30.53 -14.67
C GLY A 300 -11.63 -30.13 -16.11
N GLY A 301 -12.58 -29.22 -16.32
CA GLY A 301 -12.96 -28.67 -17.62
C GLY A 301 -11.86 -27.79 -18.23
N GLY A 302 -11.20 -26.97 -17.42
CA GLY A 302 -10.06 -26.13 -17.83
C GLY A 302 -8.86 -26.96 -18.28
N ILE A 303 -8.53 -28.02 -17.55
CA ILE A 303 -7.48 -28.97 -17.93
C ILE A 303 -7.83 -29.69 -19.24
N PHE A 304 -9.09 -30.09 -19.42
CA PHE A 304 -9.57 -30.71 -20.66
C PHE A 304 -9.44 -29.78 -21.87
N PHE A 305 -9.85 -28.52 -21.71
CA PHE A 305 -9.80 -27.53 -22.79
C PHE A 305 -8.36 -27.15 -23.14
N LEU A 306 -7.49 -26.97 -22.15
CA LEU A 306 -6.05 -26.68 -22.35
C LEU A 306 -5.34 -27.81 -23.11
N LEU A 307 -5.69 -29.08 -22.82
CA LEU A 307 -5.14 -30.23 -23.54
C LEU A 307 -5.57 -30.27 -25.00
N ILE A 308 -6.83 -29.93 -25.29
CA ILE A 308 -7.34 -29.85 -26.67
C ILE A 308 -6.66 -28.71 -27.43
N THR A 309 -6.53 -27.53 -26.82
CA THR A 309 -5.87 -26.39 -27.45
C THR A 309 -4.38 -26.62 -27.67
N ALA A 310 -3.69 -27.30 -26.75
CA ALA A 310 -2.29 -27.65 -26.90
C ALA A 310 -2.06 -28.64 -28.06
N ILE A 311 -2.94 -29.64 -28.22
CA ILE A 311 -2.88 -30.57 -29.36
C ILE A 311 -3.12 -29.83 -30.68
N ALA A 312 -4.10 -28.92 -30.72
CA ALA A 312 -4.37 -28.10 -31.91
C ALA A 312 -3.18 -27.19 -32.28
N GLN A 313 -2.55 -26.54 -31.29
CA GLN A 313 -1.37 -25.71 -31.50
C GLN A 313 -0.14 -26.51 -31.95
N THR A 314 0.03 -27.73 -31.47
CA THR A 314 1.16 -28.59 -31.88
C THR A 314 1.03 -29.03 -33.35
N ILE A 315 -0.20 -29.31 -33.80
CA ILE A 315 -0.48 -29.63 -35.21
C ILE A 315 -0.26 -28.40 -36.09
N PHE A 316 -0.66 -27.22 -35.61
CA PHE A 316 -0.48 -25.95 -36.32
C PHE A 316 1.00 -25.53 -36.44
N GLN A 317 1.81 -25.73 -35.39
CA GLN A 317 3.25 -25.43 -35.41
C GLN A 317 4.06 -26.38 -36.31
N LEU A 318 3.57 -27.59 -36.55
CA LEU A 318 4.18 -28.51 -37.53
C LEU A 318 4.00 -28.01 -38.97
N PHE A 319 3.01 -27.15 -39.23
CA PHE A 319 2.73 -26.57 -40.54
C PHE A 319 3.49 -25.26 -40.81
N LEU A 320 4.01 -24.57 -39.78
CA LEU A 320 4.62 -23.24 -39.92
C LEU A 320 6.15 -23.15 -39.74
N SER A 321 6.87 -24.21 -39.36
CA SER A 321 8.33 -24.11 -39.13
C SER A 321 9.19 -24.48 -40.36
N SER A 322 9.17 -23.61 -41.36
CA SER A 322 10.23 -23.46 -42.37
C SER A 322 10.76 -22.02 -42.30
N GLY A 323 11.96 -21.82 -41.75
CA GLY A 323 12.65 -20.53 -41.72
C GLY A 323 13.35 -20.25 -40.38
N GLY A 324 14.68 -20.19 -40.38
CA GLY A 324 15.55 -20.04 -39.20
C GLY A 324 16.19 -18.64 -39.02
N ARG A 325 17.28 -18.62 -38.22
CA ARG A 325 18.25 -17.52 -37.89
C ARG A 325 17.90 -16.76 -36.59
N GLY A 326 18.78 -16.43 -35.63
CA GLY A 326 20.23 -16.59 -35.38
C GLY A 326 20.75 -15.43 -34.47
N GLY A 327 21.63 -15.72 -33.49
CA GLY A 327 22.47 -14.76 -32.71
C GLY A 327 21.87 -14.28 -31.37
N GLY A 328 22.57 -14.00 -30.24
CA GLY A 328 23.99 -13.91 -29.86
C GLY A 328 24.17 -12.80 -28.77
N PHE A 329 25.14 -12.93 -27.84
CA PHE A 329 25.58 -12.00 -26.74
C PHE A 329 24.73 -11.97 -25.44
N GLY A 330 25.24 -11.85 -24.20
CA GLY A 330 26.59 -11.73 -23.64
C GLY A 330 26.61 -10.74 -22.44
N GLY A 331 27.05 -11.15 -21.23
CA GLY A 331 27.68 -10.27 -20.22
C GLY A 331 27.04 -10.08 -18.82
N GLY A 332 27.57 -10.79 -17.80
CA GLY A 332 28.32 -10.25 -16.64
C GLY A 332 27.70 -9.40 -15.49
N ARG A 333 28.15 -9.75 -14.26
CA ARG A 333 28.27 -8.95 -12.99
C ARG A 333 26.99 -8.86 -12.12
N GLY A 334 26.95 -9.11 -10.81
CA GLY A 334 27.96 -9.21 -9.75
C GLY A 334 27.69 -8.12 -8.69
N GLY A 335 27.37 -8.48 -7.45
CA GLY A 335 27.30 -7.53 -6.33
C GLY A 335 26.35 -7.94 -5.19
N GLY A 336 26.87 -8.11 -3.98
CA GLY A 336 26.12 -8.43 -2.76
C GLY A 336 25.91 -7.21 -1.85
N GLY A 337 25.26 -7.40 -0.70
CA GLY A 337 25.17 -6.39 0.35
C GLY A 337 24.09 -6.61 1.42
N PHE A 338 24.53 -7.10 2.59
CA PHE A 338 24.14 -6.83 3.99
C PHE A 338 22.74 -6.29 4.39
N SER A 339 22.13 -6.95 5.40
CA SER A 339 21.13 -6.37 6.30
C SER A 339 21.71 -6.26 7.72
N GLY A 340 21.70 -5.06 8.30
CA GLY A 340 21.95 -4.79 9.72
C GLY A 340 20.68 -4.30 10.38
N GLY A 341 20.21 -5.02 11.40
CA GLY A 341 19.08 -4.64 12.23
C GLY A 341 19.54 -3.92 13.50
N GLY A 342 18.79 -2.90 13.89
CA GLY A 342 18.90 -2.22 15.17
C GLY A 342 17.53 -1.67 15.55
N GLY A 343 17.04 -2.04 16.73
CA GLY A 343 15.74 -1.64 17.26
C GLY A 343 15.86 -0.67 18.43
N GLY A 344 14.71 -0.12 18.84
CA GLY A 344 14.52 0.45 20.17
C GLY A 344 13.67 1.72 20.28
N PHE A 345 12.40 1.72 19.82
CA PHE A 345 11.28 2.47 20.41
C PHE A 345 10.04 1.59 20.29
N GLY A 346 9.41 1.26 21.42
CA GLY A 346 8.28 0.34 21.52
C GLY A 346 6.95 1.03 21.84
N GLY A 347 6.85 2.35 21.66
CA GLY A 347 5.60 3.07 21.82
C GLY A 347 4.78 2.93 20.56
N GLY A 348 3.67 2.20 20.66
CA GLY A 348 2.71 2.04 19.58
C GLY A 348 2.23 3.38 19.02
N GLY A 349 2.08 3.46 17.70
CA GLY A 349 1.57 4.64 17.01
C GLY A 349 1.20 4.35 15.57
N ALA A 350 0.46 5.24 14.94
CA ALA A 350 0.09 5.10 13.54
C ALA A 350 0.54 6.29 12.70
N SER A 351 1.08 5.97 11.52
CA SER A 351 1.35 6.96 10.47
C SER A 351 0.21 6.98 9.45
N GLY A 352 0.03 8.13 8.81
CA GLY A 352 -0.82 8.29 7.64
C GLY A 352 -0.24 9.26 6.63
N SER A 353 -0.77 9.20 5.42
CA SER A 353 -0.57 10.18 4.36
C SER A 353 -1.91 10.61 3.77
N TRP A 354 -1.96 11.78 3.10
CA TRP A 354 -3.20 12.28 2.49
C TRP A 354 -3.02 12.86 1.10
#